data_AF-A0A2H0LQN1-F1
#
_entry.id   AF-A0A2H0LQN1-F1
#
_cell.length_a   1.000
_cell.length_b   1.000
_cell.length_c   1.000
_cell.angle_alpha   90.00
_cell.angle_beta   90.00
_cell.angle_gamma   90.00
#
_symmetry.space_group_name_H-M   'P 1'
#
loop_
_entity.id
_entity.type
_entity.pdbx_description
1 polymer ?
#
loop_
_entity_poly.entity_id
_entity_poly.type
_entity_poly.pdbx_seq_one_letter_code
_entity_poly.pdbx_strand_id
1 'polypeptide(L)'
;MIRKNIIIKLSIITLFLTAAYSMTLYATITNEGNETVEVMVKRTDGSPRKMALFPGQSTMLPNGAAEVSIVAGKQYGDEIYKVKVIDKTGQTRYIEKVDKPLVLGKQAEDTIVKKIAKVENAGNLEVILSVLRSDGRTETLRVRPEHTVKLSEEAVAVTTSSNAIIRGDEIIDLKITLPNGESKSINALGATVRLDSKT
;
A
#
# COMPACT_ATOMS: atom_id res chain seq x y z
N MET A 1 -51.86 -28.52 -53.48
CA MET A 1 -51.92 -27.79 -52.18
C MET A 1 -52.03 -28.86 -51.11
N ILE A 2 -51.13 -29.06 -50.12
CA ILE A 2 -50.29 -28.18 -49.31
C ILE A 2 -48.98 -28.96 -49.00
N ARG A 3 -47.80 -28.39 -49.26
CA ARG A 3 -46.51 -28.96 -48.81
C ARG A 3 -46.28 -28.55 -47.34
N LYS A 4 -46.20 -29.52 -46.43
CA LYS A 4 -45.77 -29.29 -45.04
C LYS A 4 -44.25 -29.18 -45.00
N ASN A 5 -43.74 -27.98 -44.71
CA ASN A 5 -42.33 -27.75 -44.42
C ASN A 5 -42.01 -28.28 -43.01
N ILE A 6 -41.22 -29.34 -42.93
CA ILE A 6 -40.64 -29.84 -41.68
C ILE A 6 -39.35 -29.05 -41.43
N ILE A 7 -39.36 -28.17 -40.44
CA ILE A 7 -38.16 -27.44 -39.98
C ILE A 7 -37.47 -28.34 -38.95
N ILE A 8 -36.36 -28.97 -39.34
CA ILE A 8 -35.47 -29.70 -38.43
C ILE A 8 -34.61 -28.67 -37.71
N LYS A 9 -34.85 -28.44 -36.42
CA LYS A 9 -33.97 -27.64 -35.57
C LYS A 9 -32.69 -28.43 -35.27
N LEU A 10 -31.60 -28.07 -35.93
CA LEU A 10 -30.27 -28.61 -35.67
C LEU A 10 -29.66 -27.82 -34.48
N SER A 11 -29.77 -28.36 -33.28
CA SER A 11 -29.08 -27.81 -32.11
C SER A 11 -27.60 -28.18 -32.18
N ILE A 12 -26.76 -27.23 -32.60
CA ILE A 12 -25.30 -27.34 -32.54
C ILE A 12 -24.90 -27.11 -31.07
N ILE A 13 -24.59 -28.20 -30.37
CA ILE A 13 -23.95 -28.14 -29.06
C ILE A 13 -22.47 -27.89 -29.32
N THR A 14 -22.03 -26.64 -29.16
CA THR A 14 -20.61 -26.29 -29.19
C THR A 14 -19.96 -26.78 -27.89
N LEU A 15 -19.31 -27.94 -27.96
CA LEU A 15 -18.48 -28.46 -26.89
C LEU A 15 -17.20 -27.60 -26.82
N PHE A 16 -17.16 -26.64 -25.89
CA PHE A 16 -15.92 -25.92 -25.56
C PHE A 16 -14.97 -26.88 -24.85
N LEU A 17 -14.10 -27.54 -25.62
CA LEU A 17 -12.93 -28.21 -25.10
C LEU A 17 -11.88 -27.12 -24.80
N THR A 18 -11.98 -26.46 -23.63
CA THR A 18 -10.89 -25.61 -23.16
C THR A 18 -9.75 -26.52 -22.71
N ALA A 19 -8.87 -26.86 -23.64
CA ALA A 19 -7.53 -27.29 -23.29
C ALA A 19 -6.93 -26.16 -22.45
N ALA A 20 -6.79 -26.39 -21.15
CA ALA A 20 -6.05 -25.52 -20.27
C ALA A 20 -4.58 -25.54 -20.73
N TYR A 21 -4.24 -24.67 -21.67
CA TYR A 21 -2.86 -24.31 -21.92
C TYR A 21 -2.36 -23.68 -20.63
N SER A 22 -1.64 -24.46 -19.83
CA SER A 22 -0.82 -23.94 -18.74
C SER A 22 0.26 -23.06 -19.38
N MET A 23 -0.08 -21.80 -19.69
CA MET A 23 0.91 -20.79 -20.04
C MET A 23 1.75 -20.60 -18.79
N THR A 24 2.98 -21.13 -18.80
CA THR A 24 3.97 -20.82 -17.78
C THR A 24 4.27 -19.33 -17.90
N LEU A 25 3.62 -18.49 -17.10
CA LEU A 25 4.00 -17.09 -16.97
C LEU A 25 5.37 -17.06 -16.31
N TYR A 26 6.34 -16.52 -17.05
CA TYR A 26 7.68 -16.27 -16.55
C TYR A 26 7.75 -14.84 -16.04
N ALA A 27 8.30 -14.67 -14.85
CA ALA A 27 8.62 -13.34 -14.34
C ALA A 27 9.86 -12.81 -15.07
N THR A 28 9.92 -11.50 -15.30
CA THR A 28 11.07 -10.83 -15.91
C THR A 28 11.74 -9.89 -14.92
N ILE A 29 13.02 -9.64 -15.14
CA ILE A 29 13.82 -8.72 -14.36
C ILE A 29 14.63 -7.84 -15.31
N THR A 30 14.65 -6.54 -15.04
CA THR A 30 15.28 -5.52 -15.85
C THR A 30 16.11 -4.61 -14.97
N ASN A 31 17.35 -4.34 -15.35
CA ASN A 31 18.14 -3.29 -14.73
C ASN A 31 17.84 -1.95 -15.41
N GLU A 32 17.04 -1.10 -14.78
CA GLU A 32 16.78 0.29 -15.19
C GLU A 32 17.77 1.29 -14.55
N GLY A 33 18.74 0.80 -13.80
CA GLY A 33 19.82 1.60 -13.22
C GLY A 33 20.90 1.97 -14.23
N ASN A 34 21.85 2.78 -13.79
CA ASN A 34 22.99 3.23 -14.59
C ASN A 34 24.23 2.33 -14.45
N GLU A 35 24.24 1.40 -13.49
CA GLU A 35 25.38 0.52 -13.23
C GLU A 35 25.04 -0.96 -13.34
N THR A 36 26.08 -1.78 -13.54
CA THR A 36 25.92 -3.24 -13.55
C THR A 36 25.61 -3.73 -12.14
N VAL A 37 24.56 -4.54 -12.00
CA VAL A 37 24.14 -5.11 -10.71
C VAL A 37 24.26 -6.63 -10.71
N GLU A 38 24.72 -7.20 -9.60
CA GLU A 38 24.60 -8.62 -9.31
C GLU A 38 23.32 -8.84 -8.51
N VAL A 39 22.45 -9.67 -9.06
CA VAL A 39 21.18 -10.07 -8.45
C VAL A 39 21.27 -11.50 -7.97
N MET A 40 20.82 -11.72 -6.74
CA MET A 40 20.55 -13.04 -6.20
C MET A 40 19.07 -13.38 -6.35
N VAL A 41 18.78 -14.53 -6.95
CA VAL A 41 17.44 -15.09 -7.03
C VAL A 41 17.40 -16.34 -6.17
N LYS A 42 16.56 -16.33 -5.14
CA LYS A 42 16.28 -17.53 -4.35
C LYS A 42 15.06 -18.23 -4.91
N ARG A 43 15.17 -19.53 -5.16
CA ARG A 43 14.07 -20.34 -5.65
C ARG A 43 13.25 -20.95 -4.51
N THR A 44 12.04 -21.43 -4.80
CA THR A 44 11.16 -22.13 -3.86
C THR A 44 11.78 -23.40 -3.29
N ASP A 45 12.70 -24.02 -4.04
CA ASP A 45 13.51 -25.17 -3.60
C ASP A 45 14.68 -24.76 -2.68
N GLY A 46 14.81 -23.47 -2.37
CA GLY A 46 15.87 -22.91 -1.52
C GLY A 46 17.19 -22.65 -2.26
N SER A 47 17.33 -23.07 -3.52
CA SER A 47 18.58 -22.90 -4.27
C SER A 47 18.78 -21.43 -4.68
N PRO A 48 19.95 -20.84 -4.37
CA PRO A 48 20.31 -19.50 -4.82
C PRO A 48 20.84 -19.54 -6.26
N ARG A 49 20.54 -18.49 -7.03
CA ARG A 49 21.11 -18.25 -8.35
C ARG A 49 21.57 -16.80 -8.48
N LYS A 50 22.86 -16.60 -8.76
CA LYS A 50 23.44 -15.29 -9.04
C LYS A 50 23.35 -14.97 -10.53
N MET A 51 23.06 -13.71 -10.84
CA MET A 51 22.95 -13.20 -12.21
C MET A 51 23.47 -11.77 -12.25
N ALA A 52 24.34 -11.45 -13.21
CA ALA A 52 24.72 -10.08 -13.50
C ALA A 52 23.73 -9.47 -14.51
N LEU A 53 23.29 -8.24 -14.26
CA LEU A 53 22.44 -7.46 -15.15
C LEU A 53 23.13 -6.16 -15.52
N PHE A 54 23.44 -5.98 -16.79
CA PHE A 54 23.95 -4.71 -17.32
C PHE A 54 22.84 -3.66 -17.41
N PRO A 55 23.17 -2.35 -17.40
CA PRO A 55 22.19 -1.29 -17.61
C PRO A 55 21.32 -1.52 -18.85
N GLY A 56 20.00 -1.41 -18.69
CA GLY A 56 19.00 -1.67 -19.73
C GLY A 56 18.73 -3.15 -20.03
N GLN A 57 19.52 -4.09 -19.48
CA GLN A 57 19.34 -5.51 -19.74
C GLN A 57 18.09 -6.04 -19.06
N SER A 58 17.30 -6.80 -19.82
CA SER A 58 16.17 -7.59 -19.32
C SER A 58 16.45 -9.08 -19.47
N THR A 59 16.04 -9.88 -18.50
CA THR A 59 16.13 -11.34 -18.56
C THR A 59 14.97 -11.99 -17.83
N MET A 60 14.76 -13.28 -18.11
CA MET A 60 13.74 -14.08 -17.45
C MET A 60 14.25 -14.60 -16.12
N LEU A 61 13.41 -14.53 -15.09
CA LEU A 61 13.71 -15.16 -13.82
C LEU A 61 13.64 -16.68 -13.95
N PRO A 62 14.50 -17.42 -13.23
CA PRO A 62 14.45 -18.88 -13.23
C PRO A 62 13.09 -19.40 -12.77
N ASN A 63 12.71 -20.57 -13.27
CA ASN A 63 11.54 -21.27 -12.76
C ASN A 63 11.66 -21.49 -11.26
N GLY A 64 10.56 -21.24 -10.55
CA GLY A 64 10.51 -21.32 -9.09
C GLY A 64 11.15 -20.13 -8.38
N ALA A 65 11.48 -19.02 -9.05
CA ALA A 65 11.93 -17.80 -8.36
C ALA A 65 10.91 -17.37 -7.29
N ALA A 66 11.39 -17.24 -6.06
CA ALA A 66 10.61 -16.88 -4.87
C ALA A 66 11.07 -15.55 -4.27
N GLU A 67 12.36 -15.23 -4.34
CA GLU A 67 12.90 -13.95 -3.85
C GLU A 67 13.97 -13.43 -4.81
N VAL A 68 14.09 -12.11 -4.91
CA VAL A 68 15.09 -11.40 -5.72
C VAL A 68 15.74 -10.31 -4.88
N SER A 69 17.06 -10.24 -4.80
CA SER A 69 17.77 -9.16 -4.12
C SER A 69 18.99 -8.71 -4.92
N ILE A 70 19.39 -7.46 -4.76
CA ILE A 70 20.70 -6.98 -5.26
C ILE A 70 21.73 -7.34 -4.19
N VAL A 71 22.78 -8.08 -4.57
CA VAL A 71 23.84 -8.55 -3.64
C VAL A 71 25.17 -7.86 -3.84
N ALA A 72 25.39 -7.27 -5.02
CA ALA A 72 26.53 -6.41 -5.25
C ALA A 72 26.21 -5.41 -6.36
N GLY A 73 26.52 -4.16 -6.10
CA GLY A 73 26.84 -3.15 -7.10
C GLY A 73 28.15 -2.53 -6.63
N LYS A 74 29.05 -2.16 -7.53
CA LYS A 74 30.11 -1.24 -7.12
C LYS A 74 29.39 0.02 -6.68
N GLN A 75 29.60 0.56 -5.48
CA GLN A 75 29.07 1.87 -5.05
C GLN A 75 30.13 2.94 -5.30
N TYR A 76 30.02 3.66 -6.42
CA TYR A 76 30.81 4.85 -6.72
C TYR A 76 29.90 6.01 -7.16
N GLY A 77 29.61 6.94 -6.23
CA GLY A 77 28.95 8.22 -6.55
C GLY A 77 27.41 8.16 -6.66
N ASP A 78 26.85 8.89 -7.64
CA ASP A 78 25.40 9.08 -7.89
C ASP A 78 24.70 7.85 -8.51
N GLU A 79 24.98 6.67 -7.97
CA GLU A 79 24.44 5.43 -8.51
C GLU A 79 22.99 5.22 -8.16
N ILE A 80 22.20 4.93 -9.19
CA ILE A 80 20.79 4.60 -9.08
C ILE A 80 20.68 3.11 -9.33
N TYR A 81 20.71 2.32 -8.26
CA TYR A 81 20.23 0.94 -8.34
C TYR A 81 18.73 0.99 -8.59
N LYS A 82 18.30 0.45 -9.73
CA LYS A 82 16.88 0.36 -10.06
C LYS A 82 16.62 -0.91 -10.83
N VAL A 83 16.28 -1.97 -10.10
CA VAL A 83 15.93 -3.25 -10.71
C VAL A 83 14.43 -3.40 -10.74
N LYS A 84 13.86 -3.38 -11.93
CA LYS A 84 12.45 -3.66 -12.17
C LYS A 84 12.22 -5.16 -12.24
N VAL A 85 11.21 -5.65 -11.54
CA VAL A 85 10.77 -7.03 -11.57
C VAL A 85 9.31 -7.05 -11.97
N ILE A 86 8.97 -7.78 -13.04
CA ILE A 86 7.59 -8.06 -13.41
C ILE A 86 7.33 -9.51 -13.03
N ASP A 87 6.48 -9.75 -12.04
CA ASP A 87 6.20 -11.11 -11.59
C ASP A 87 5.21 -11.85 -12.50
N LYS A 88 4.92 -13.11 -12.17
CA LYS A 88 4.02 -13.97 -12.94
C LYS A 88 2.56 -13.49 -12.97
N THR A 89 2.19 -12.56 -12.08
CA THR A 89 0.87 -11.91 -12.06
C THR A 89 0.82 -10.68 -12.94
N GLY A 90 1.96 -10.27 -13.53
CA GLY A 90 2.12 -9.02 -14.25
C GLY A 90 2.41 -7.83 -13.35
N GLN A 91 2.55 -8.03 -12.03
CA GLN A 91 2.83 -6.95 -11.09
C GLN A 91 4.27 -6.48 -11.26
N THR A 92 4.42 -5.18 -11.52
CA THR A 92 5.72 -4.50 -11.57
C THR A 92 6.13 -4.04 -10.17
N ARG A 93 7.34 -4.39 -9.74
CA ARG A 93 7.95 -3.98 -8.47
C ARG A 93 9.40 -3.58 -8.68
N TYR A 94 9.93 -2.75 -7.78
CA TYR A 94 11.27 -2.19 -7.91
C TYR A 94 12.13 -2.54 -6.70
N ILE A 95 13.41 -2.81 -6.95
CA ILE A 95 14.46 -2.96 -5.95
C ILE A 95 15.44 -1.82 -6.17
N GLU A 96 15.50 -0.90 -5.21
CA GLU A 96 16.32 0.32 -5.29
C GLU A 96 17.46 0.35 -4.26
N LYS A 97 17.60 -0.72 -3.47
CA LYS A 97 18.61 -0.84 -2.41
C LYS A 97 19.21 -2.23 -2.40
N VAL A 98 20.51 -2.30 -2.16
CA VAL A 98 21.24 -3.54 -1.88
C VAL A 98 20.68 -4.19 -0.62
N ASP A 99 20.72 -5.51 -0.55
CA ASP A 99 20.32 -6.33 0.61
C ASP A 99 18.86 -6.22 1.06
N LYS A 100 17.98 -5.62 0.24
CA LYS A 100 16.53 -5.64 0.46
C LYS A 100 15.86 -6.64 -0.48
N PRO A 101 15.57 -7.87 -0.05
CA PRO A 101 14.95 -8.87 -0.90
C PRO A 101 13.50 -8.51 -1.21
N LEU A 102 13.12 -8.72 -2.47
CA LEU A 102 11.77 -8.70 -2.98
C LEU A 102 11.22 -10.13 -3.04
N VAL A 103 10.18 -10.42 -2.25
CA VAL A 103 9.49 -11.71 -2.28
C VAL A 103 8.46 -11.74 -3.41
N LEU A 104 8.60 -12.69 -4.33
CA LEU A 104 7.73 -12.91 -5.48
C LEU A 104 6.53 -13.78 -5.10
N GLY A 105 5.40 -13.59 -5.78
CA GLY A 105 4.21 -14.43 -5.58
C GLY A 105 3.41 -14.15 -4.30
N LYS A 106 3.96 -13.37 -3.37
CA LYS A 106 3.11 -12.51 -2.55
C LYS A 106 2.63 -11.40 -3.46
N GLN A 107 1.31 -11.26 -3.60
CA GLN A 107 0.70 -9.97 -3.93
C GLN A 107 1.41 -8.99 -3.00
N ALA A 108 1.91 -7.86 -3.52
CA ALA A 108 2.32 -6.80 -2.62
C ALA A 108 1.24 -6.74 -1.54
N GLU A 109 1.60 -7.00 -0.27
CA GLU A 109 0.82 -6.37 0.77
C GLU A 109 0.80 -4.96 0.26
N ASP A 110 -0.38 -4.47 -0.13
CA ASP A 110 -0.58 -3.06 -0.06
C ASP A 110 0.01 -2.77 1.32
N THR A 111 1.16 -2.09 1.35
CA THR A 111 1.37 -1.13 2.38
C THR A 111 0.15 -0.25 2.19
N ILE A 112 -0.98 -0.69 2.76
CA ILE A 112 -2.03 0.14 3.24
C ILE A 112 -1.18 1.00 4.14
N VAL A 113 -0.74 2.14 3.59
CA VAL A 113 -0.28 3.25 4.38
C VAL A 113 -1.53 3.51 5.17
N LYS A 114 -1.61 2.87 6.34
CA LYS A 114 -2.81 2.86 7.15
C LYS A 114 -3.04 4.32 7.41
N LYS A 115 -4.05 4.84 6.72
CA LYS A 115 -4.21 6.26 6.59
C LYS A 115 -4.73 6.68 7.94
N ILE A 116 -3.87 7.35 8.68
CA ILE A 116 -4.16 7.87 10.01
C ILE A 116 -4.64 9.31 9.86
N ALA A 117 -5.74 9.61 10.53
CA ALA A 117 -6.16 11.00 10.68
C ALA A 117 -5.08 11.78 11.45
N LYS A 118 -4.96 13.06 11.14
CA LYS A 118 -4.03 13.98 11.83
C LYS A 118 -4.83 15.09 12.47
N VAL A 119 -4.41 15.52 13.65
CA VAL A 119 -4.98 16.68 14.34
C VAL A 119 -3.93 17.76 14.46
N GLU A 120 -4.23 18.94 13.95
CA GLU A 120 -3.44 20.16 14.08
C GLU A 120 -4.13 21.08 15.08
N ASN A 121 -3.38 21.71 15.97
CA ASN A 121 -3.90 22.72 16.89
C ASN A 121 -3.39 24.10 16.51
N ALA A 122 -4.25 24.89 15.88
CA ALA A 122 -4.00 26.30 15.55
C ALA A 122 -4.44 27.25 16.69
N GLY A 123 -5.03 26.70 17.76
CA GLY A 123 -5.37 27.44 18.97
C GLY A 123 -4.16 27.77 19.84
N ASN A 124 -4.38 28.58 20.87
CA ASN A 124 -3.36 28.97 21.84
C ASN A 124 -3.38 28.10 23.13
N LEU A 125 -4.27 27.11 23.21
CA LEU A 125 -4.46 26.23 24.37
C LEU A 125 -3.99 24.80 24.07
N GLU A 126 -3.31 24.15 25.03
CA GLU A 126 -3.07 22.70 24.97
C GLU A 126 -4.39 21.94 25.18
N VAL A 127 -4.78 21.14 24.19
CA VAL A 127 -6.04 20.37 24.22
C VAL A 127 -5.75 18.90 24.48
N ILE A 128 -6.47 18.31 25.43
CA ILE A 128 -6.54 16.87 25.64
C ILE A 128 -7.59 16.29 24.68
N LEU A 129 -7.20 15.28 23.92
CA LEU A 129 -8.10 14.50 23.08
C LEU A 129 -8.35 13.15 23.72
N SER A 130 -9.62 12.81 23.91
CA SER A 130 -10.07 11.45 24.17
C SER A 130 -10.52 10.82 22.85
N VAL A 131 -9.74 9.87 22.35
CA VAL A 131 -9.95 9.19 21.07
C VAL A 131 -10.61 7.84 21.35
N LEU A 132 -11.86 7.68 20.93
CA LEU A 132 -12.56 6.39 20.97
C LEU A 132 -12.15 5.56 19.76
N ARG A 133 -11.73 4.32 20.01
CA ARG A 133 -11.35 3.35 18.98
C ARG A 133 -12.50 2.40 18.64
N SER A 134 -12.41 1.73 17.51
CA SER A 134 -13.37 0.71 17.06
C SER A 134 -13.44 -0.51 17.97
N ASP A 135 -12.37 -0.81 18.71
CA ASP A 135 -12.34 -1.85 19.75
C ASP A 135 -13.01 -1.43 21.08
N GLY A 136 -13.54 -0.21 21.15
CA GLY A 136 -14.18 0.38 22.32
C GLY A 136 -13.22 0.96 23.36
N ARG A 137 -11.90 0.89 23.14
CA ARG A 137 -10.93 1.53 24.04
C ARG A 137 -10.82 3.02 23.77
N THR A 138 -10.44 3.76 24.81
CA THR A 138 -10.16 5.20 24.72
C THR A 138 -8.67 5.45 24.87
N GLU A 139 -8.12 6.24 23.97
CA GLU A 139 -6.74 6.72 24.01
C GLU A 139 -6.71 8.23 24.30
N THR A 140 -5.81 8.65 25.18
CA THR A 140 -5.66 10.07 25.55
C THR A 140 -4.44 10.66 24.87
N LEU A 141 -4.63 11.70 24.07
CA LEU A 141 -3.57 12.44 23.39
C LEU A 141 -3.54 13.89 23.88
N ARG A 142 -2.35 14.51 23.92
CA ARG A 142 -2.19 15.94 24.19
C ARG A 142 -1.72 16.63 22.93
N VAL A 143 -2.45 17.66 22.51
CA VAL A 143 -2.15 18.42 21.30
C VAL A 143 -1.81 19.86 21.70
N ARG A 144 -0.52 20.18 21.64
CA ARG A 144 -0.02 21.52 21.94
C ARG A 144 -0.29 22.49 20.78
N PRO A 145 -0.37 23.80 21.05
CA PRO A 145 -0.39 24.82 20.01
C PRO A 145 0.71 24.58 18.97
N GLU A 146 0.35 24.75 17.69
CA GLU A 146 1.24 24.60 16.52
C GLU A 146 1.81 23.18 16.32
N HIS A 147 1.30 22.19 17.03
CA HIS A 147 1.73 20.80 16.89
C HIS A 147 0.69 19.96 16.15
N THR A 148 1.19 19.01 15.37
CA THR A 148 0.38 17.98 14.72
C THR A 148 0.55 16.65 15.45
N VAL A 149 -0.57 16.00 15.77
CA VAL A 149 -0.58 14.65 16.35
C VAL A 149 -1.29 13.70 15.40
N LYS A 150 -0.79 12.46 15.32
CA LYS A 150 -1.40 11.39 14.54
C LYS A 150 -2.39 10.64 15.42
N LEU A 151 -3.58 10.37 14.89
CA LEU A 151 -4.56 9.52 15.53
C LEU A 151 -4.28 8.05 15.21
N SER A 152 -4.83 7.16 16.03
CA SER A 152 -4.87 5.75 15.69
C SER A 152 -5.68 5.50 14.42
N GLU A 153 -5.34 4.42 13.72
CA GLU A 153 -6.05 3.91 12.54
C GLU A 153 -7.46 3.43 12.86
N GLU A 154 -7.68 3.04 14.12
CA GLU A 154 -8.97 2.57 14.62
C GLU A 154 -9.79 3.70 15.23
N ALA A 155 -9.35 4.96 15.14
CA ALA A 155 -10.06 6.09 15.73
C ALA A 155 -11.42 6.32 15.05
N VAL A 156 -12.49 6.24 15.84
CA VAL A 156 -13.89 6.41 15.40
C VAL A 156 -14.46 7.76 15.85
N ALA A 157 -14.03 8.26 17.00
CA ALA A 157 -14.46 9.58 17.49
C ALA A 157 -13.37 10.25 18.33
N VAL A 158 -13.40 11.58 18.34
CA VAL A 158 -12.51 12.40 19.17
C VAL A 158 -13.37 13.34 19.99
N THR A 159 -13.12 13.40 21.29
CA THR A 159 -13.72 14.39 22.20
C THR A 159 -12.62 15.25 22.80
N THR A 160 -12.81 16.55 22.81
CA THR A 160 -11.85 17.51 23.36
C THR A 160 -12.12 17.79 24.83
N SER A 161 -11.07 17.91 25.62
CA SER A 161 -11.09 18.47 26.97
C SER A 161 -9.84 19.33 27.18
N SER A 162 -9.85 20.18 28.20
CA SER A 162 -8.68 20.98 28.57
C SER A 162 -8.05 20.41 29.82
N ASN A 163 -6.73 20.47 29.91
CA ASN A 163 -5.99 20.23 31.15
C ASN A 163 -5.88 21.48 32.04
N ALA A 164 -6.26 22.65 31.51
CA ALA A 164 -6.08 23.95 32.12
C ALA A 164 -7.42 24.63 32.46
N ILE A 165 -7.39 25.47 33.49
CA ILE A 165 -8.48 26.39 33.84
C ILE A 165 -8.57 27.44 32.74
N ILE A 166 -9.72 27.49 32.05
CA ILE A 166 -10.01 28.47 31.00
C ILE A 166 -10.25 29.83 31.66
N ARG A 167 -9.48 30.85 31.25
CA ARG A 167 -9.47 32.22 31.78
C ARG A 167 -10.16 33.23 30.86
N GLY A 168 -10.61 32.80 29.68
CA GLY A 168 -11.50 33.54 28.78
C GLY A 168 -10.84 34.07 27.50
N ASP A 169 -9.52 33.94 27.37
CA ASP A 169 -8.72 34.29 26.17
C ASP A 169 -8.21 33.04 25.41
N GLU A 170 -8.62 31.85 25.84
CA GLU A 170 -8.27 30.60 25.19
C GLU A 170 -9.06 30.38 23.89
N ILE A 171 -8.32 30.22 22.81
CA ILE A 171 -8.81 29.86 21.49
C ILE A 171 -8.52 28.37 21.28
N ILE A 172 -9.59 27.63 21.02
CA ILE A 172 -9.51 26.24 20.58
C ILE A 172 -9.80 26.25 19.09
N ASP A 173 -8.82 25.81 18.30
CA ASP A 173 -8.96 25.63 16.86
C ASP A 173 -8.19 24.37 16.47
N LEU A 174 -8.89 23.24 16.50
CA LEU A 174 -8.34 21.97 16.08
C LEU A 174 -8.84 21.61 14.69
N LYS A 175 -7.92 21.27 13.80
CA LYS A 175 -8.23 20.73 12.47
C LYS A 175 -7.87 19.26 12.40
N ILE A 176 -8.87 18.42 12.21
CA ILE A 176 -8.73 16.98 11.99
C ILE A 176 -8.75 16.71 10.49
N THR A 177 -7.63 16.31 9.91
CA THR A 177 -7.54 15.88 8.51
C THR A 177 -7.67 14.37 8.44
N LEU A 178 -8.74 13.91 7.79
CA LEU A 178 -9.05 12.49 7.60
C LEU A 178 -8.23 11.88 6.45
N PRO A 179 -8.08 10.54 6.45
CA PRO A 179 -7.50 9.74 5.36
C PRO A 179 -7.97 10.04 3.93
N ASN A 180 -9.24 10.42 3.78
CA ASN A 180 -9.89 10.73 2.52
C ASN A 180 -9.61 12.18 2.05
N GLY A 181 -8.84 12.96 2.83
CA GLY A 181 -8.57 14.38 2.57
C GLY A 181 -9.63 15.34 3.12
N GLU A 182 -10.75 14.81 3.65
CA GLU A 182 -11.76 15.61 4.34
C GLU A 182 -11.16 16.22 5.61
N SER A 183 -11.57 17.44 5.96
CA SER A 183 -11.17 18.10 7.19
C SER A 183 -12.38 18.38 8.06
N LYS A 184 -12.26 18.12 9.37
CA LYS A 184 -13.26 18.44 10.39
C LYS A 184 -12.64 19.34 11.44
N SER A 185 -13.33 20.40 11.85
CA SER A 185 -12.83 21.33 12.86
C SER A 185 -13.48 21.11 14.22
N ILE A 186 -12.72 21.34 15.29
CA ILE A 186 -13.22 21.43 16.67
C ILE A 186 -12.79 22.75 17.26
N ASN A 187 -13.78 23.59 17.58
CA ASN A 187 -13.54 24.96 18.06
C ASN A 187 -14.01 25.18 19.50
N ALA A 188 -14.29 24.10 20.24
CA ALA A 188 -14.80 24.15 21.60
C ALA A 188 -14.36 22.91 22.41
N LEU A 189 -14.31 23.04 23.74
CA LEU A 189 -14.15 21.88 24.64
C LEU A 189 -15.45 21.10 24.75
N GLY A 190 -15.31 19.80 25.04
CA GLY A 190 -16.44 18.87 25.16
C GLY A 190 -17.07 18.53 23.81
N ALA A 191 -16.60 19.12 22.71
CA ALA A 191 -17.07 18.82 21.38
C ALA A 191 -16.56 17.44 20.95
N THR A 192 -17.48 16.64 20.43
CA THR A 192 -17.18 15.33 19.87
C THR A 192 -17.30 15.36 18.35
N VAL A 193 -16.25 14.92 17.66
CA VAL A 193 -16.26 14.69 16.22
C VAL A 193 -16.18 13.20 15.94
N ARG A 194 -17.16 12.70 15.19
CA ARG A 194 -17.10 11.34 14.62
C ARG A 194 -16.25 11.35 13.37
N LEU A 195 -15.33 10.40 13.28
CA LEU A 195 -14.33 10.27 12.22
C LEU A 195 -14.79 9.35 11.09
N ASP A 196 -15.86 8.58 11.29
CA ASP A 196 -16.42 7.71 10.26
C ASP A 196 -16.74 8.51 8.99
N SER A 197 -16.12 8.12 7.88
CA SER A 197 -16.66 8.43 6.56
C SER A 197 -17.91 7.58 6.39
N LYS A 198 -19.07 8.19 6.18
CA LYS A 198 -20.22 7.44 5.68
C LYS A 198 -19.77 6.64 4.46
N THR A 199 -19.94 5.33 4.56
CA THR A 199 -19.77 4.37 3.47
C THR A 199 -20.84 4.60 2.42
#